data_AF-A0A3B0Y1A7-F1
#
_entry.id   AF-A0A3B0Y1A7-F1
#
_cell.length_a   1.000
_cell.length_b   1.000
_cell.length_c   1.000
_cell.angle_alpha   90.00
_cell.angle_beta   90.00
_cell.angle_gamma   90.00
#
_symmetry.space_group_name_H-M   'P 1'
#
loop_
_entity.id
_entity.type
_entity.pdbx_description
1 polymer ?
#
loop_
_entity_poly.entity_id
_entity_poly.type
_entity_poly.pdbx_seq_one_letter_code
_entity_poly.pdbx_strand_id
1 'polypeptide(L)'
;MFKVFTSLALHWKILISLVLAVIAGLWSGVDATFLGVSYYHIYEFFGELFLNALKMLIVPLIISSIIVGIMDMGSGSDLGRLGGKTLLYYICTSFLAIATGLLLVNLITPGIINGEPIKDLIGLGDLPAEISSGVDGKGAGDIAAVFLRMVPPNIVAAAANGQM
;
A
#
# COMPACT_ATOMS: atom_id res chain seq x y z
N MET A 1 -19.97 31.17 -0.34
CA MET A 1 -19.18 30.10 -0.98
C MET A 1 -19.04 28.85 -0.10
N PHE A 2 -18.75 28.98 1.21
CA PHE A 2 -18.64 27.84 2.15
C PHE A 2 -19.91 26.96 2.27
N LYS A 3 -21.11 27.54 2.16
CA LYS A 3 -22.40 26.83 2.33
C LYS A 3 -22.70 25.77 1.26
N VAL A 4 -22.19 25.96 0.03
CA VAL A 4 -22.37 25.01 -1.08
C VAL A 4 -21.46 23.79 -0.89
N PHE A 5 -20.23 24.00 -0.42
CA PHE A 5 -19.28 22.91 -0.19
C PHE A 5 -19.70 22.00 0.98
N THR A 6 -20.46 22.53 1.94
CA THR A 6 -20.97 21.73 3.08
C THR A 6 -22.13 20.80 2.71
N SER A 7 -22.86 21.04 1.61
CA SER A 7 -24.05 20.24 1.25
C SER A 7 -23.78 19.00 0.39
N LEU A 8 -22.56 18.81 -0.13
CA LEU A 8 -22.20 17.60 -0.89
C LEU A 8 -21.85 16.42 0.03
N ALA A 9 -22.01 15.19 -0.47
CA ALA A 9 -21.57 13.97 0.21
C ALA A 9 -20.05 13.90 0.34
N LEU A 10 -19.54 13.22 1.38
CA LEU A 10 -18.13 13.25 1.76
C LEU A 10 -17.20 12.66 0.67
N HIS A 11 -17.63 11.59 0.00
CA HIS A 11 -16.86 10.95 -1.08
C HIS A 11 -16.63 11.90 -2.27
N TRP A 12 -17.61 12.76 -2.59
CA TRP A 12 -17.45 13.78 -3.63
C TRP A 12 -16.45 14.85 -3.24
N LYS A 13 -16.41 15.24 -1.96
CA LYS A 13 -15.41 16.21 -1.47
C LYS A 13 -14.00 15.64 -1.62
N ILE A 14 -13.80 14.38 -1.24
CA ILE A 14 -12.50 13.71 -1.36
C ILE A 14 -12.05 13.66 -2.84
N LEU A 15 -12.95 13.28 -3.75
CA LEU A 15 -12.63 13.20 -5.18
C LEU A 15 -12.27 14.58 -5.75
N ILE A 16 -13.06 15.61 -5.45
CA ILE A 16 -12.78 16.99 -5.90
C ILE A 16 -11.46 17.50 -5.31
N SER A 17 -11.19 17.25 -4.03
CA SER A 17 -9.93 17.62 -3.38
C SER A 17 -8.72 16.89 -3.99
N LEU A 18 -8.85 15.61 -4.35
CA LEU A 18 -7.79 14.86 -5.03
C LEU A 18 -7.45 15.49 -6.39
N VAL A 19 -8.46 15.78 -7.21
CA VAL A 19 -8.26 16.39 -8.53
C VAL A 19 -7.62 17.77 -8.39
N LEU A 20 -8.10 18.60 -7.45
CA LEU A 20 -7.52 19.90 -7.18
C LEU A 20 -6.08 19.82 -6.67
N ALA A 21 -5.76 18.84 -5.81
CA ALA A 21 -4.41 18.63 -5.31
C ALA A 21 -3.43 18.25 -6.43
N VAL A 22 -3.85 17.39 -7.37
CA VAL A 22 -3.04 17.05 -8.55
C VAL A 22 -2.78 18.28 -9.42
N ILE A 23 -3.83 19.07 -9.72
CA ILE A 23 -3.69 20.30 -10.52
C ILE A 23 -2.76 21.31 -9.81
N ALA A 24 -2.93 21.49 -8.50
CA ALA A 24 -2.09 22.38 -7.72
C ALA A 24 -0.63 21.92 -7.67
N GLY A 25 -0.37 20.61 -7.53
CA GLY A 25 0.97 20.03 -7.57
C GLY A 25 1.66 20.22 -8.92
N LEU A 26 0.92 20.01 -10.02
CA LEU A 26 1.44 20.22 -11.38
C LEU A 26 1.71 21.70 -11.67
N TRP A 27 0.86 22.61 -11.19
CA TRP A 27 1.07 24.05 -11.35
C TRP A 27 2.27 24.54 -10.53
N SER A 28 2.38 24.14 -9.26
CA SER A 28 3.45 24.63 -8.38
C SER A 28 4.83 24.17 -8.84
N GLY A 29 4.99 22.92 -9.31
CA GLY A 29 6.32 22.37 -9.59
C GLY A 29 7.15 22.15 -8.31
N VAL A 30 8.29 21.45 -8.44
CA VAL A 30 9.11 20.98 -7.30
C VAL A 30 9.96 22.11 -6.69
N ASP A 31 10.46 23.04 -7.53
CA ASP A 31 11.41 24.09 -7.12
C ASP A 31 10.74 25.43 -6.79
N ALA A 32 9.41 25.54 -6.93
CA ALA A 32 8.72 26.79 -6.64
C ALA A 32 8.78 27.09 -5.14
N THR A 33 9.40 28.23 -4.86
CA THR A 33 9.62 28.72 -3.51
C THR A 33 8.83 30.00 -3.33
N PHE A 34 8.04 30.09 -2.26
CA PHE A 34 7.33 31.31 -1.89
C PHE A 34 7.88 31.81 -0.55
N LEU A 35 8.45 33.02 -0.55
CA LEU A 35 9.06 33.64 0.64
C LEU A 35 10.13 32.77 1.33
N GLY A 36 10.89 31.99 0.55
CA GLY A 36 11.95 31.11 1.07
C GLY A 36 11.48 29.74 1.57
N VAL A 37 10.18 29.44 1.50
CA VAL A 37 9.61 28.13 1.84
C VAL A 37 9.11 27.45 0.56
N SER A 38 9.55 26.21 0.32
CA SER A 38 9.07 25.42 -0.81
C SER A 38 7.63 24.95 -0.57
N TYR A 39 6.78 25.09 -1.59
CA TYR A 39 5.41 24.56 -1.55
C TYR A 39 5.40 23.04 -1.30
N TYR A 40 6.44 22.33 -1.76
CA TYR A 40 6.61 20.90 -1.53
C TYR A 40 6.59 20.54 -0.04
N HIS A 41 7.37 21.25 0.79
CA HIS A 41 7.43 20.97 2.24
C HIS A 41 6.11 21.25 2.95
N ILE A 42 5.33 22.22 2.47
CA ILE A 42 4.00 22.49 3.01
C ILE A 42 3.07 21.31 2.69
N TYR A 43 3.06 20.84 1.45
CA TYR A 43 2.23 19.70 1.04
C TYR A 43 2.64 18.41 1.75
N GLU A 44 3.94 18.17 1.87
CA GLU A 44 4.52 17.04 2.61
C GLU A 44 4.09 17.06 4.07
N PHE A 45 4.19 18.21 4.75
CA PHE A 45 3.77 18.34 6.15
C PHE A 45 2.30 17.97 6.35
N PHE A 46 1.38 18.49 5.52
CA PHE A 46 -0.04 18.14 5.62
C PHE A 46 -0.32 16.69 5.25
N GLY A 47 0.40 16.15 4.26
CA GLY A 47 0.29 14.74 3.87
C GLY A 47 0.76 13.81 4.99
N GLU A 48 1.88 14.12 5.63
CA GLU A 48 2.43 13.35 6.74
C GLU A 48 1.52 13.43 7.97
N LEU A 49 1.00 14.62 8.31
CA LEU A 49 0.02 14.80 9.38
C LEU A 49 -1.20 13.90 9.16
N PHE A 50 -1.73 13.86 7.93
CA PHE A 50 -2.87 13.02 7.56
C PHE A 50 -2.55 11.53 7.69
N LEU A 51 -1.40 11.09 7.18
CA LEU A 51 -0.95 9.69 7.29
C LEU A 51 -0.73 9.28 8.75
N ASN A 52 -0.16 10.16 9.58
CA ASN A 52 0.03 9.91 11.01
C ASN A 52 -1.30 9.78 11.74
N ALA A 53 -2.28 10.63 11.41
CA ALA A 53 -3.63 10.52 11.95
C ALA A 53 -4.31 9.19 11.58
N LEU A 54 -4.16 8.72 10.33
CA LEU A 54 -4.66 7.41 9.92
C LEU A 54 -3.94 6.27 10.67
N LYS A 55 -2.61 6.28 10.71
CA LYS A 55 -1.79 5.25 11.38
C LYS A 55 -2.11 5.11 12.87
N MET A 56 -2.39 6.22 13.55
CA MET A 56 -2.81 6.22 14.96
C MET A 56 -4.09 5.42 15.21
N LEU A 57 -5.01 5.41 14.24
CA LEU A 57 -6.29 4.70 14.34
C LEU A 57 -6.20 3.22 14.01
N ILE A 58 -5.26 2.82 13.14
CA ILE A 58 -5.20 1.47 12.58
C ILE A 58 -5.04 0.40 13.67
N VAL A 59 -4.04 0.56 14.56
CA VAL A 59 -3.70 -0.47 15.56
C VAL A 59 -4.86 -0.73 16.54
N PRO A 60 -5.45 0.29 17.22
CA PRO A 60 -6.56 0.06 18.14
C PRO A 60 -7.81 -0.50 17.45
N LEU A 61 -8.09 -0.02 16.23
CA LEU A 61 -9.29 -0.40 15.48
C LEU A 61 -9.21 -1.85 15.00
N ILE A 62 -8.05 -2.29 14.47
CA ILE A 62 -7.86 -3.67 14.00
C ILE A 62 -7.98 -4.64 15.18
N ILE A 63 -7.28 -4.39 16.29
CA ILE A 63 -7.33 -5.27 17.46
C ILE A 63 -8.76 -5.40 17.98
N SER A 64 -9.46 -4.28 18.17
CA SER A 64 -10.83 -4.28 18.68
C SER A 64 -11.79 -5.00 17.71
N SER A 65 -11.66 -4.74 16.41
CA SER A 65 -12.50 -5.37 15.38
C SER A 65 -12.27 -6.88 15.29
N ILE A 66 -11.02 -7.35 15.41
CA ILE A 66 -10.71 -8.78 15.38
C ILE A 66 -11.25 -9.47 16.65
N ILE A 67 -11.05 -8.87 17.84
CA ILE A 67 -11.55 -9.44 19.10
C ILE A 67 -13.08 -9.56 19.06
N VAL A 68 -13.79 -8.48 18.72
CA VAL A 68 -15.26 -8.50 18.62
C VAL A 68 -15.72 -9.47 17.53
N GLY A 69 -15.07 -9.47 16.37
CA GLY A 69 -15.39 -10.37 15.27
C GLY A 69 -15.23 -11.85 15.65
N ILE A 70 -14.19 -12.21 16.39
CA ILE A 70 -13.97 -13.59 16.85
C ILE A 70 -14.98 -13.96 17.95
N MET A 71 -15.29 -13.05 18.87
CA MET A 71 -16.27 -13.31 19.94
C MET A 71 -17.68 -13.55 19.40
N ASP A 72 -18.08 -12.86 18.33
CA ASP A 72 -19.37 -13.07 17.67
C ASP A 72 -19.45 -14.43 16.96
N MET A 73 -18.30 -15.04 16.63
CA MET A 73 -18.24 -16.39 16.06
C MET A 73 -18.30 -17.43 17.19
N GLY A 74 -19.51 -17.93 17.48
CA GLY A 74 -19.79 -18.81 18.62
C GLY A 74 -19.05 -20.17 18.69
N SER A 75 -18.25 -20.55 17.68
CA SER A 75 -17.41 -21.75 17.73
C SER A 75 -16.10 -21.60 16.94
N GLY A 76 -15.03 -22.26 17.39
CA GLY A 76 -13.76 -22.30 16.65
C GLY A 76 -13.84 -22.98 15.27
N SER A 77 -14.82 -23.88 15.08
CA SER A 77 -15.10 -24.50 13.78
C SER A 77 -15.60 -23.49 12.75
N ASP A 78 -16.39 -22.51 13.18
CA ASP A 78 -16.86 -21.45 12.29
C ASP A 78 -15.75 -20.51 11.87
N LEU A 79 -14.83 -20.19 12.78
CA LEU A 79 -13.63 -19.41 12.49
C LEU A 79 -12.73 -20.11 11.46
N GLY A 80 -12.47 -21.41 11.64
CA GLY A 80 -11.67 -22.20 10.69
C GLY A 80 -12.30 -22.26 9.29
N ARG A 81 -13.63 -22.42 9.22
CA ARG A 81 -14.36 -22.42 7.94
C ARG A 81 -14.34 -21.05 7.25
N LEU A 82 -14.49 -19.96 8.00
CA LEU A 82 -14.38 -18.60 7.46
C LEU A 82 -12.96 -18.34 6.97
N GLY A 83 -11.95 -18.63 7.79
CA GLY A 83 -10.54 -18.48 7.45
C GLY A 83 -10.16 -19.25 6.19
N GLY A 84 -10.58 -20.52 6.09
CA GLY A 84 -10.33 -21.34 4.89
C GLY A 84 -10.98 -20.78 3.63
N LYS A 85 -12.24 -20.31 3.70
CA LYS A 85 -12.92 -19.67 2.57
C LYS A 85 -12.23 -18.37 2.15
N THR A 86 -11.84 -17.54 3.12
CA THR A 86 -11.13 -16.28 2.87
C THR A 86 -9.75 -16.52 2.28
N LEU A 87 -9.01 -17.50 2.77
CA LEU A 87 -7.70 -17.88 2.23
C LEU A 87 -7.83 -18.35 0.78
N LEU A 88 -8.79 -19.24 0.49
CA LEU A 88 -9.04 -19.71 -0.87
C LEU A 88 -9.44 -18.56 -1.79
N TYR A 89 -10.30 -17.65 -1.31
CA TYR A 89 -10.69 -16.45 -2.05
C TYR A 89 -9.47 -15.58 -2.40
N TYR A 90 -8.59 -15.30 -1.43
CA TYR A 90 -7.38 -14.50 -1.69
C TYR A 90 -6.41 -15.21 -2.63
N ILE A 91 -6.16 -16.50 -2.46
CA ILE A 91 -5.27 -17.27 -3.36
C ILE A 91 -5.80 -17.22 -4.80
N CYS A 92 -7.10 -17.48 -5.00
CA CYS A 92 -7.69 -17.44 -6.32
C CYS A 92 -7.63 -16.03 -6.91
N THR A 93 -8.07 -15.00 -6.19
CA THR A 93 -8.08 -13.63 -6.71
C THR A 93 -6.68 -13.09 -6.98
N SER A 94 -5.70 -13.36 -6.12
CA SER A 94 -4.29 -13.02 -6.35
C SER A 94 -3.71 -13.77 -7.54
N PHE A 95 -4.03 -15.06 -7.71
CA PHE A 95 -3.61 -15.81 -8.89
C PHE A 95 -4.19 -15.20 -10.17
N LEU A 96 -5.48 -14.87 -10.19
CA LEU A 96 -6.09 -14.19 -11.33
C LEU A 96 -5.45 -12.82 -11.59
N ALA A 97 -5.15 -12.04 -10.56
CA ALA A 97 -4.48 -10.74 -10.69
C ALA A 97 -3.05 -10.86 -11.26
N ILE A 98 -2.28 -11.85 -10.81
CA ILE A 98 -0.94 -12.11 -11.34
C ILE A 98 -1.04 -12.59 -12.79
N ALA A 99 -1.96 -13.50 -13.11
CA ALA A 99 -2.16 -14.00 -14.45
C ALA A 99 -2.55 -12.88 -15.43
N THR A 100 -3.46 -11.99 -15.04
CA THR A 100 -3.84 -10.83 -15.86
C THR A 100 -2.69 -9.82 -15.99
N GLY A 101 -1.96 -9.55 -14.92
CA GLY A 101 -0.76 -8.70 -14.95
C GLY A 101 0.30 -9.25 -15.91
N LEU A 102 0.59 -10.55 -15.83
CA LEU A 102 1.53 -11.23 -16.73
C LEU A 102 1.03 -11.20 -18.18
N LEU A 103 -0.26 -11.45 -18.42
CA LEU A 103 -0.83 -11.37 -19.77
C LEU A 103 -0.63 -9.96 -20.36
N LEU A 104 -0.99 -8.91 -19.61
CA LEU A 104 -0.85 -7.53 -20.05
C LEU A 104 0.62 -7.14 -20.29
N VAL A 105 1.52 -7.54 -19.40
CA VAL A 105 2.96 -7.28 -19.56
C VAL A 105 3.52 -7.99 -20.78
N ASN A 106 3.15 -9.25 -21.04
CA ASN A 106 3.62 -9.97 -22.22
C ASN A 106 2.98 -9.45 -23.53
N LEU A 107 1.79 -8.85 -23.47
CA LEU A 107 1.12 -8.30 -24.65
C LEU A 107 1.63 -6.90 -25.02
N ILE A 108 1.76 -6.01 -24.02
CA ILE A 108 2.18 -4.62 -24.22
C ILE A 108 3.71 -4.54 -24.28
N THR A 109 4.41 -5.50 -23.66
CA THR A 109 5.88 -5.53 -23.51
C THR A 109 6.46 -4.18 -23.07
N PRO A 110 5.94 -3.60 -21.96
CA PRO A 110 6.42 -2.31 -21.50
C PRO A 110 7.90 -2.41 -21.13
N GLY A 111 8.70 -1.43 -21.56
CA GLY A 111 10.15 -1.44 -21.31
C GLY A 111 11.01 -1.85 -22.50
N ILE A 112 10.41 -2.27 -23.62
CA ILE A 112 11.13 -2.49 -24.89
C ILE A 112 10.68 -1.41 -25.88
N ILE A 113 11.62 -0.62 -26.39
CA ILE A 113 11.38 0.37 -27.46
C ILE A 113 12.24 -0.03 -28.65
N ASN A 114 11.63 -0.19 -29.83
CA ASN A 114 12.32 -0.59 -31.07
C ASN A 114 13.11 -1.92 -30.97
N GLY A 115 12.69 -2.84 -30.10
CA GLY A 115 13.36 -4.12 -29.89
C GLY A 115 14.56 -4.07 -28.93
N GLU A 116 14.89 -2.89 -28.40
CA GLU A 116 15.94 -2.71 -27.40
C GLU A 116 15.34 -2.44 -26.01
N PRO A 117 15.89 -3.04 -24.95
CA PRO A 117 15.52 -2.69 -23.58
C PRO A 117 15.72 -1.19 -23.33
N ILE A 118 14.72 -0.53 -22.76
CA ILE A 118 14.80 0.89 -22.38
C ILE A 118 16.05 1.19 -21.58
N LYS A 119 16.49 0.27 -20.70
CA LYS A 119 17.71 0.40 -19.89
C LYS A 119 18.92 0.87 -20.72
N ASP A 120 19.10 0.28 -21.90
CA ASP A 120 20.23 0.55 -22.78
C ASP A 120 20.07 1.89 -23.52
N LEU A 121 18.83 2.33 -23.74
CA LEU A 121 18.50 3.60 -24.42
C LEU A 121 18.60 4.82 -23.49
N ILE A 122 18.28 4.69 -22.20
CA ILE A 122 18.31 5.80 -21.23
C ILE A 122 19.55 5.81 -20.34
N GLY A 123 20.53 4.95 -20.60
CA GLY A 123 21.80 4.92 -19.88
C GLY A 123 21.65 4.61 -18.39
N LEU A 124 20.59 3.91 -18.00
CA LEU A 124 20.45 3.42 -16.63
C LEU A 124 21.52 2.35 -16.43
N GLY A 125 22.45 2.60 -15.49
CA GLY A 125 23.45 1.61 -15.07
C GLY A 125 22.80 0.30 -14.60
N ASP A 126 23.64 -0.70 -14.31
CA ASP A 126 23.14 -1.97 -13.74
C ASP A 126 22.27 -1.74 -12.51
N LEU A 127 21.25 -2.60 -12.36
CA LEU A 127 20.37 -2.57 -11.19
C LEU A 127 21.22 -2.53 -9.92
N PRO A 128 20.84 -1.73 -8.90
CA PRO A 128 21.49 -1.78 -7.60
C PRO A 128 21.61 -3.24 -7.13
N ALA A 129 22.79 -3.65 -6.67
CA ALA A 129 23.07 -5.00 -6.19
C ALA A 129 22.14 -5.48 -5.04
N GLU A 130 21.41 -4.55 -4.44
CA GLU A 130 20.36 -4.79 -3.45
C GLU A 130 19.13 -5.52 -4.03
N ILE A 131 18.82 -5.34 -5.33
CA ILE A 131 17.66 -5.96 -5.96
C ILE A 131 17.96 -7.41 -6.38
N SER A 132 19.19 -7.72 -6.79
CA SER A 132 19.63 -9.09 -7.10
C SER A 132 19.78 -9.95 -5.84
N SER A 133 20.36 -9.39 -4.78
CA SER A 133 20.50 -10.08 -3.47
C SER A 133 19.17 -10.31 -2.75
N GLY A 134 18.10 -9.60 -3.11
CA GLY A 134 16.75 -9.82 -2.60
C GLY A 134 16.06 -11.08 -3.13
N VAL A 135 16.57 -11.69 -4.21
CA VAL A 135 15.97 -12.87 -4.86
C VAL A 135 16.85 -14.11 -4.69
N ASP A 136 18.16 -13.93 -4.62
CA ASP A 136 19.10 -15.02 -4.37
C ASP A 136 18.98 -15.58 -2.94
N GLY A 137 18.75 -16.88 -2.83
CA GLY A 137 18.70 -17.60 -1.55
C GLY A 137 17.33 -17.64 -0.88
N LYS A 138 16.27 -17.08 -1.50
CA LYS A 138 14.91 -17.28 -1.00
C LYS A 138 14.43 -18.70 -1.27
N GLY A 139 14.06 -19.43 -0.23
CA GLY A 139 13.73 -20.86 -0.29
C GLY A 139 12.60 -21.28 0.67
N ALA A 140 12.38 -22.58 0.81
CA ALA A 140 11.33 -23.10 1.69
C ALA A 140 11.47 -22.67 3.17
N GLY A 141 12.70 -22.34 3.60
CA GLY A 141 12.97 -21.79 4.93
C GLY A 141 12.31 -20.44 5.20
N ASP A 142 12.07 -19.62 4.17
CA ASP A 142 11.40 -18.33 4.32
C ASP A 142 9.91 -18.46 4.61
N ILE A 143 9.28 -19.51 4.06
CA ILE A 143 7.88 -19.82 4.35
C ILE A 143 7.74 -20.14 5.84
N ALA A 144 8.65 -20.97 6.39
CA ALA A 144 8.70 -21.24 7.81
C ALA A 144 8.96 -19.96 8.64
N ALA A 145 9.82 -19.06 8.15
CA ALA A 145 10.08 -17.78 8.81
C ALA A 145 8.83 -16.85 8.83
N VAL A 146 7.98 -16.89 7.80
CA VAL A 146 6.69 -16.17 7.80
C VAL A 146 5.76 -16.71 8.90
N PHE A 147 5.66 -18.03 9.04
CA PHE A 147 4.87 -18.64 10.11
C PHE A 147 5.42 -18.30 11.51
N LEU A 148 6.75 -18.25 11.67
CA LEU A 148 7.36 -17.83 12.94
C LEU A 148 7.05 -16.36 13.28
N ARG A 149 6.98 -15.48 12.27
CA ARG A 149 6.62 -14.06 12.47
C ARG A 149 5.14 -13.85 12.79
N MET A 150 4.28 -14.82 12.49
CA MET A 150 2.84 -14.75 12.78
C MET A 150 2.56 -14.70 14.29
N VAL A 151 3.44 -15.29 15.12
CA VAL A 151 3.31 -15.28 16.59
C VAL A 151 4.46 -14.45 17.17
N PRO A 152 4.26 -13.14 17.41
CA PRO A 152 5.31 -12.29 17.95
C PRO A 152 5.60 -12.65 19.42
N PRO A 153 6.87 -12.55 19.87
CA PRO A 153 7.22 -12.78 21.27
C PRO A 153 6.67 -11.69 22.22
N ASN A 154 6.31 -10.51 21.69
CA ASN A 154 5.73 -9.41 22.45
C ASN A 154 4.67 -8.65 21.62
N ILE A 155 3.41 -8.75 22.05
CA ILE A 155 2.25 -8.17 21.36
C ILE A 155 2.30 -6.63 21.37
N VAL A 156 2.78 -6.02 22.45
CA VAL A 156 2.87 -4.54 22.58
C VAL A 156 3.94 -4.01 21.64
N ALA A 157 5.09 -4.68 21.56
CA ALA A 157 6.15 -4.31 20.63
C ALA A 157 5.70 -4.50 19.16
N ALA A 158 4.99 -5.58 18.86
CA ALA A 158 4.42 -5.80 17.52
C ALA A 158 3.43 -4.70 17.14
N ALA A 159 2.51 -4.36 18.05
CA ALA A 159 1.54 -3.28 17.88
C ALA A 159 2.21 -1.90 17.69
N ALA A 160 3.24 -1.59 18.50
CA ALA A 160 3.97 -0.32 18.43
C ALA A 160 4.75 -0.15 17.11
N ASN A 161 5.28 -1.25 16.57
CA ASN A 161 6.00 -1.25 15.29
C ASN A 161 5.07 -1.44 14.08
N GLY A 162 3.75 -1.53 14.29
CA GLY A 162 2.78 -1.77 13.21
C GLY A 162 2.95 -3.12 12.51
N GLN A 163 3.49 -4.12 13.23
CA GLN A 163 3.59 -5.51 12.76
C GLN A 163 2.21 -6.16 12.88
N MET A 164 1.35 -5.88 11.88
CA MET A 164 -0.02 -6.37 11.77
C MET A 164 -0.17 -7.30 10.58
#